data_AF-A0A3M1BWK6-F1
#
_entry.id   AF-A0A3M1BWK6-F1
#
_cell.length_a   1.000
_cell.length_b   1.000
_cell.length_c   1.000
_cell.angle_alpha   90.00
_cell.angle_beta   90.00
_cell.angle_gamma   90.00
#
_symmetry.space_group_name_H-M   'P 1'
#
loop_
_entity.id
_entity.type
_entity.pdbx_description
1 polymer ?
#
loop_
_entity_poly.entity_id
_entity_poly.type
_entity_poly.pdbx_seq_one_letter_code
_entity_poly.pdbx_strand_id
1 'polypeptide(L)' 'MTVNQNQTVGEIVARDYRAASVFRAHGIDFCCRGGRTIQDVCESKNIPVDTLLGELEEAMASKGGEMADYST' A
#
# COMPACT_ATOMS: atom_id res chain seq x y z
N MET A 1 7.53 1.71 -11.39
CA MET A 1 8.40 1.95 -10.22
C MET A 1 8.21 0.78 -9.27
N THR A 2 9.28 0.16 -8.77
CA THR A 2 9.17 -0.99 -7.83
C THR A 2 9.04 -0.49 -6.40
N VAL A 3 7.93 -0.80 -5.72
CA VAL A 3 7.76 -0.53 -4.27
C VAL A 3 8.54 -1.57 -3.48
N ASN A 4 9.23 -1.15 -2.42
CA ASN A 4 9.98 -2.05 -1.56
C ASN A 4 9.53 -1.99 -0.11
N GLN A 5 9.55 -3.14 0.58
CA GLN A 5 9.11 -3.23 1.97
C GLN A 5 10.02 -2.47 2.96
N ASN A 6 11.25 -2.17 2.55
CA ASN A 6 12.23 -1.37 3.29
C ASN A 6 11.94 0.13 3.23
N GLN A 7 11.10 0.57 2.30
CA GLN A 7 10.71 1.97 2.23
C GLN A 7 9.70 2.29 3.31
N THR A 8 9.71 3.55 3.73
CA THR A 8 8.73 4.03 4.70
C THR A 8 7.40 4.30 4.01
N VAL A 9 6.32 4.06 4.74
CA VAL A 9 4.95 4.32 4.25
C VAL A 9 4.83 5.79 3.83
N GLY A 10 5.42 6.71 4.59
CA GLY A 10 5.45 8.13 4.28
C GLY A 10 6.23 8.46 3.02
N GLU A 11 7.38 7.83 2.78
CA GLU A 11 8.15 8.02 1.54
C GLU A 11 7.37 7.53 0.32
N ILE A 12 6.72 6.37 0.42
CA ILE A 12 5.90 5.82 -0.67
C ILE A 12 4.71 6.75 -0.96
N VAL A 13 3.98 7.18 0.07
CA VAL A 13 2.84 8.11 -0.09
C VAL A 13 3.29 9.49 -0.62
N ALA A 14 4.44 9.98 -0.17
CA ALA A 14 5.00 11.25 -0.66
C ALA A 14 5.41 11.16 -2.13
N ARG A 15 5.85 9.98 -2.58
CA ARG A 15 6.17 9.72 -3.99
C ARG A 15 4.91 9.51 -4.83
N ASP A 16 3.93 8.78 -4.31
CA ASP A 16 2.67 8.48 -4.99
C ASP A 16 1.51 8.45 -3.99
N TYR A 17 0.70 9.51 -3.99
CA TYR A 17 -0.43 9.65 -3.06
C TYR A 17 -1.49 8.56 -3.23
N ARG A 18 -1.51 7.85 -4.37
CA ARG A 18 -2.43 6.74 -4.62
C ARG A 18 -2.19 5.57 -3.67
N ALA A 19 -0.94 5.38 -3.26
CA ALA A 19 -0.57 4.41 -2.24
C ALA A 19 -1.28 4.67 -0.90
N ALA A 20 -1.59 5.93 -0.58
CA ALA A 20 -2.31 6.31 0.64
C ALA A 20 -3.68 5.65 0.72
N SER A 21 -4.38 5.50 -0.42
CA SER A 21 -5.67 4.84 -0.47
C SER A 21 -5.58 3.36 -0.10
N VAL A 22 -4.53 2.68 -0.57
CA VAL A 22 -4.25 1.27 -0.21
C VAL A 22 -3.97 1.15 1.28
N PHE A 23 -3.06 1.96 1.82
CA PHE A 23 -2.78 1.97 3.26
C PHE A 23 -4.05 2.21 4.08
N ARG A 24 -4.86 3.18 3.67
CA ARG A 24 -6.11 3.51 4.37
C ARG A 24 -7.15 2.39 4.29
N ALA A 25 -7.22 1.65 3.18
CA ALA A 25 -8.07 0.46 3.05
C ALA A 25 -7.65 -0.65 4.03
N HIS A 26 -6.35 -0.80 4.26
CA HIS A 26 -5.77 -1.71 5.27
C HIS A 26 -5.76 -1.13 6.70
N GLY A 27 -6.30 0.08 6.90
CA GLY A 27 -6.31 0.80 8.17
C GLY A 27 -4.91 1.24 8.65
N ILE A 28 -3.93 1.32 7.75
CA ILE A 28 -2.57 1.76 8.01
C ILE A 28 -2.53 3.30 8.06
N ASP A 29 -2.12 3.82 9.21
CA ASP A 29 -2.06 5.25 9.47
C ASP A 29 -0.72 5.85 9.02
N PHE A 30 -0.70 6.47 7.85
CA PHE A 30 0.50 7.10 7.28
C PHE A 30 0.72 8.55 7.77
N CYS A 31 -0.30 9.19 8.38
CA CYS A 31 -0.27 10.61 8.73
C CYS A 31 0.62 10.92 9.94
N CYS A 32 0.55 10.11 11.01
CA CYS A 32 1.37 10.30 12.22
C CYS A 32 2.54 9.31 12.33
N ARG A 33 2.51 8.21 11.56
CA ARG A 33 3.48 7.11 11.64
C ARG A 33 4.15 6.81 10.30
N GLY A 34 4.24 7.81 9.43
CA GLY A 34 4.86 7.69 8.11
C GLY A 34 6.34 7.30 8.12
N GLY A 35 7.04 7.40 9.25
CA GLY A 35 8.44 6.97 9.42
C GLY A 35 8.65 5.47 9.62
N ARG A 36 7.57 4.66 9.63
CA ARG A 36 7.68 3.20 9.71
C ARG A 36 7.81 2.59 8.32
N THR A 37 8.54 1.50 8.21
CA THR A 37 8.64 0.72 6.97
C THR A 37 7.35 -0.05 6.71
N ILE A 38 7.09 -0.36 5.45
CA ILE A 38 5.96 -1.22 5.06
C ILE A 38 5.99 -2.52 5.85
N GLN A 39 7.18 -3.12 6.01
CA GLN A 39 7.36 -4.36 6.74
C GLN A 39 6.95 -4.22 8.21
N ASP A 40 7.43 -3.20 8.93
CA ASP A 40 7.08 -2.99 10.36
C ASP A 40 5.58 -2.82 10.58
N VAL A 41 4.93 -2.09 9.68
CA VAL A 41 3.49 -1.85 9.75
C VAL A 41 2.70 -3.11 9.42
N CYS A 42 3.13 -3.85 8.39
CA CYS A 42 2.54 -5.13 8.02
C CYS A 42 2.68 -6.14 9.16
N GLU A 43 3.86 -6.28 9.76
CA GLU A 43 4.08 -7.17 10.91
C GLU A 43 3.21 -6.77 12.11
N SER A 44 3.16 -5.48 12.45
CA SER A 44 2.32 -4.97 13.55
C SER A 44 0.83 -5.22 13.34
N LYS A 45 0.37 -5.19 12.08
CA LYS A 45 -1.03 -5.40 11.73
C LYS A 45 -1.36 -6.83 11.32
N ASN A 46 -0.37 -7.71 11.28
CA ASN A 46 -0.49 -9.06 10.74
C ASN A 46 -1.00 -9.07 9.29
N ILE A 47 -0.59 -8.08 8.50
CA ILE A 47 -0.92 -7.97 7.08
C ILE A 47 0.23 -8.60 6.28
N PRO A 48 -0.07 -9.44 5.28
CA PRO A 48 0.95 -9.94 4.37
C PRO A 48 1.52 -8.79 3.52
N VAL A 49 2.82 -8.55 3.65
CA VAL A 49 3.57 -7.55 2.87
C VAL A 49 3.35 -7.74 1.36
N ASP A 50 3.33 -8.98 0.90
CA ASP A 50 3.17 -9.32 -0.51
C ASP A 50 1.84 -8.81 -1.09
N THR A 51 0.74 -9.01 -0.36
CA THR A 51 -0.59 -8.47 -0.73
C THR A 51 -0.58 -6.94 -0.77
N LEU A 52 0.02 -6.31 0.25
CA LEU A 52 0.08 -4.85 0.29
C LEU A 52 0.92 -4.30 -0.86
N LEU A 53 2.07 -4.92 -1.17
CA LEU A 53 2.92 -4.54 -2.29
C LEU A 53 2.19 -4.70 -3.62
N GLY A 54 1.48 -5.81 -3.82
CA GLY A 54 0.64 -6.03 -5.00
C GLY A 54 -0.39 -4.92 -5.18
N GLU A 55 -1.18 -4.62 -4.14
CA GLU A 55 -2.19 -3.55 -4.22
C GLU A 55 -1.56 -2.15 -4.39
N LEU A 56 -0.37 -1.91 -3.83
CA LEU A 56 0.36 -0.66 -4.04
C LEU A 56 0.84 -0.54 -5.49
N GLU A 57 1.41 -1.61 -6.06
CA GLU A 57 1.82 -1.64 -7.45
C GLU A 57 0.62 -1.45 -8.38
N GLU A 58 -0.50 -2.13 -8.11
CA GLU A 58 -1.74 -1.93 -8.84
C GLU A 58 -2.25 -0.49 -8.70
N ALA A 59 -2.41 0.06 -7.49
CA ALA A 59 -2.90 1.43 -7.32
C ALA A 59 -2.03 2.49 -8.02
N MET A 60 -0.71 2.26 -8.10
CA MET A 60 0.22 3.13 -8.82
C MET A 60 0.22 2.88 -10.34
N ALA A 61 -0.04 1.65 -10.79
CA ALA A 61 -0.12 1.27 -12.20
C ALA A 61 -1.48 1.59 -12.83
N SER A 62 -2.56 1.53 -12.05
CA SER A 62 -3.94 1.61 -12.52
C SER A 62 -4.31 3.03 -12.91
N LYS A 63 -4.72 3.17 -14.16
CA LYS A 63 -5.62 4.20 -14.65
C LYS A 63 -7.02 3.58 -14.72
N GLY A 64 -7.71 3.51 -13.58
CA GLY A 64 -9.07 2.97 -13.47
C GLY A 64 -9.09 1.45 -13.27
N GLY A 65 -9.90 1.00 -12.31
CA GLY A 65 -9.98 -0.39 -11.90
C GLY A 65 -10.39 -1.31 -13.04
N GLU A 66 -9.56 -2.31 -13.28
CA GLU A 66 -9.92 -3.46 -14.09
C GLU A 66 -10.75 -4.38 -13.18
N MET A 67 -12.06 -4.27 -13.35
CA MET A 67 -13.08 -5.32 -13.25
C MET A 67 -12.64 -6.56 -12.45
N ALA A 68 -12.88 -6.55 -11.14
CA ALA A 68 -13.02 -7.79 -10.39
C ALA A 68 -14.36 -8.42 -10.80
N ASP A 69 -14.31 -9.23 -11.85
CA ASP A 69 -15.37 -10.14 -12.28
C ASP A 69 -15.77 -11.08 -11.12
N TYR A 70 -16.72 -10.65 -10.29
CA TYR A 70 -17.52 -11.58 -9.50
C TYR A 70 -18.72 -12.01 -10.34
N SER A 71 -18.51 -13.06 -11.14
CA SER A 71 -19.59 -13.85 -11.73
C SER A 71 -19.94 -15.01 -10.80
N THR A 72 -21.11 -14.95 -10.17
CA THR A 72 -22.05 -16.07 -9.90
C THR A 72 -23.38 -15.50 -9.44
#